data_AF-A0A6A3L7A2-F1
#
_entry.id   AF-A0A6A3L7A2-F1
#
_cell.length_a   1.000
_cell.length_b   1.000
_cell.length_c   1.000
_cell.angle_alpha   90.00
_cell.angle_beta   90.00
_cell.angle_gamma   90.00
#
_symmetry.space_group_name_H-M   'P 1'
#
loop_
_entity.id
_entity.type
_entity.pdbx_description
1 polymer ?
#
loop_
_entity_poly.entity_id
_entity_poly.type
_entity_poly.pdbx_seq_one_letter_code
_entity_poly.pdbx_strand_id
1 'polypeptide(L)'
;MVETALLLPIDAQPVRVVANFKGALNGLSRSDIHYVMSLPDSKFGRVAPYLDLIDGMAVQVTQNVATIKGVANGTLGTLEHVHFPPNTTFRLVRDGASRMVVRLSDRPPEYAILRVPRPHAVAIRAGVDPELFPVFFATEAYAKATISLPRAPNGQRWSVTVRPQQLP
;
A
#
# COMPACT_ATOMS: atom_id res chain seq x y z
N MET A 1 -2.56 8.40 17.97
CA MET A 1 -1.42 8.85 17.14
C MET A 1 -1.98 9.76 16.07
N VAL A 2 -1.74 11.07 16.18
CA VAL A 2 -2.39 12.13 15.36
C VAL A 2 -1.33 12.96 14.61
N GLU A 3 -0.05 12.58 14.64
CA GLU A 3 1.03 13.47 14.22
C GLU A 3 1.35 13.45 12.71
N THR A 4 1.11 12.36 11.99
CA THR A 4 1.59 12.25 10.60
C THR A 4 0.81 13.14 9.63
N ALA A 5 -0.47 13.40 9.89
CA ALA A 5 -1.33 14.21 9.01
C ALA A 5 -0.94 15.70 8.97
N LEU A 6 -0.22 16.20 9.99
CA LEU A 6 0.22 17.60 10.07
C LEU A 6 1.55 17.87 9.34
N LEU A 7 2.28 16.82 8.96
CA LEU A 7 3.61 16.92 8.32
C LEU A 7 3.55 16.83 6.79
N LEU A 8 2.36 16.57 6.23
CA LEU A 8 2.19 16.54 4.79
C LEU A 8 2.13 17.97 4.25
N PRO A 9 2.70 18.23 3.06
CA PRO A 9 2.49 19.50 2.37
C PRO A 9 1.01 19.85 2.36
N ILE A 10 0.68 21.13 2.55
CA ILE A 10 -0.71 21.62 2.74
C ILE A 10 -1.65 21.18 1.60
N ASP A 11 -1.11 20.90 0.41
CA ASP A 11 -1.86 20.44 -0.78
C ASP A 11 -1.58 18.97 -1.18
N ALA A 12 -0.84 18.21 -0.38
CA ALA A 12 -0.53 16.83 -0.71
C ALA A 12 -1.79 15.96 -0.61
N GLN A 13 -2.15 15.33 -1.72
CA GLN A 13 -3.21 14.33 -1.80
C GLN A 13 -2.57 12.95 -2.02
N PRO A 14 -2.22 12.22 -0.94
CA PRO A 14 -1.62 10.90 -1.06
C PRO A 14 -2.46 9.99 -1.94
N VAL A 15 -1.79 9.16 -2.72
CA VAL A 15 -2.43 8.06 -3.41
C VAL A 15 -2.51 6.86 -2.47
N ARG A 16 -3.73 6.40 -2.19
CA ARG A 16 -3.96 5.23 -1.35
C ARG A 16 -3.87 3.96 -2.19
N VAL A 17 -2.83 3.16 -1.96
CA VAL A 17 -2.68 1.84 -2.56
C VAL A 17 -3.22 0.80 -1.58
N VAL A 18 -4.31 0.13 -1.96
CA VAL A 18 -4.94 -0.90 -1.13
C VAL A 18 -4.28 -2.25 -1.38
N ALA A 19 -3.99 -2.98 -0.32
CA ALA A 19 -3.46 -4.34 -0.43
C ALA A 19 -4.45 -5.23 -1.21
N ASN A 20 -3.92 -6.15 -2.01
CA ASN A 20 -4.80 -7.06 -2.75
C ASN A 20 -5.32 -8.18 -1.84
N PHE A 21 -6.64 -8.20 -1.63
CA PHE A 21 -7.33 -9.21 -0.83
C PHE A 21 -7.86 -10.40 -1.65
N LYS A 22 -7.50 -10.51 -2.94
CA LYS A 22 -7.94 -11.56 -3.88
C LYS A 22 -9.46 -11.80 -3.86
N GLY A 23 -10.23 -10.71 -3.79
CA GLY A 23 -11.69 -10.76 -3.79
C GLY A 23 -12.34 -11.16 -2.46
N ALA A 24 -11.57 -11.41 -1.39
CA ALA A 24 -12.12 -11.81 -0.08
C ALA A 24 -13.09 -10.79 0.53
N LEU A 25 -13.05 -9.54 0.06
CA LEU A 25 -13.93 -8.46 0.54
C LEU A 25 -15.18 -8.24 -0.35
N ASN A 26 -15.31 -8.92 -1.50
CA ASN A 26 -16.35 -8.62 -2.49
C ASN A 26 -17.78 -8.88 -2.00
N GLY A 27 -17.96 -9.76 -1.02
CA GLY A 27 -19.26 -10.09 -0.42
C GLY A 27 -19.60 -9.29 0.84
N LEU A 28 -18.74 -8.35 1.25
CA LEU A 28 -18.92 -7.59 2.49
C LEU A 28 -19.73 -6.31 2.25
N SER A 29 -20.50 -5.90 3.26
CA SER A 29 -21.16 -4.60 3.22
C SER A 29 -20.15 -3.46 3.27
N ARG A 30 -20.55 -2.23 2.88
CA ARG A 30 -19.68 -1.06 3.00
C ARG A 30 -19.20 -0.81 4.43
N SER A 31 -20.06 -1.04 5.43
CA SER A 31 -19.71 -0.91 6.84
C SER A 31 -18.69 -1.96 7.29
N ASP A 32 -18.80 -3.20 6.80
CA ASP A 32 -17.83 -4.25 7.12
C ASP A 32 -16.48 -3.99 6.46
N ILE A 33 -16.48 -3.54 5.20
CA ILE A 33 -15.24 -3.13 4.52
C ILE A 33 -14.59 -1.98 5.28
N HIS A 34 -15.36 -0.96 5.67
CA HIS A 34 -14.85 0.15 6.47
C HIS A 34 -14.27 -0.32 7.80
N TYR A 35 -14.97 -1.22 8.50
CA TYR A 35 -14.46 -1.82 9.74
C TYR A 35 -13.14 -2.56 9.50
N VAL A 36 -13.08 -3.46 8.51
CA VAL A 36 -11.86 -4.20 8.16
C VAL A 36 -10.71 -3.22 7.88
N MET A 37 -10.92 -2.22 7.03
CA MET A 37 -9.89 -1.24 6.69
C MET A 37 -9.46 -0.35 7.87
N SER A 38 -10.28 -0.23 8.92
CA SER A 38 -9.93 0.52 10.13
C SER A 38 -9.09 -0.27 11.14
N LEU A 39 -8.94 -1.58 10.95
CA LEU A 39 -8.18 -2.43 11.87
C LEU A 39 -6.67 -2.19 11.74
N PRO A 40 -5.92 -2.31 12.85
CA PRO A 40 -4.46 -2.23 12.79
C PRO A 40 -3.88 -3.42 12.00
N ASP A 41 -2.72 -3.21 11.39
CA ASP A 41 -1.92 -4.21 10.65
C ASP A 41 -1.68 -5.51 11.43
N SER A 42 -1.60 -5.46 12.76
CA SER A 42 -1.52 -6.64 13.64
C SER A 42 -2.66 -7.64 13.43
N LYS A 43 -3.82 -7.20 12.93
CA LYS A 43 -4.95 -8.08 12.56
C LYS A 43 -4.80 -8.73 11.19
N PHE A 44 -3.80 -8.33 10.42
CA PHE A 44 -3.50 -8.82 9.06
C PHE A 44 -2.13 -9.51 8.98
N GLY A 45 -1.59 -9.95 10.12
CA GLY A 45 -0.25 -10.52 10.18
C GLY A 45 0.84 -9.47 10.00
N ARG A 46 0.66 -8.25 10.53
CA ARG A 46 1.62 -7.12 10.40
C ARG A 46 1.80 -6.62 8.96
N VAL A 47 0.78 -6.81 8.14
CA VAL A 47 0.69 -6.20 6.80
C VAL A 47 -0.32 -5.07 6.86
N ALA A 48 0.07 -3.88 6.41
CA ALA A 48 -0.86 -2.76 6.32
C ALA A 48 -1.95 -3.06 5.26
N PRO A 49 -3.24 -2.87 5.58
CA PRO A 49 -4.33 -3.11 4.60
C PRO A 49 -4.29 -2.13 3.42
N TYR A 50 -3.61 -0.99 3.59
CA TYR A 50 -3.30 -0.02 2.54
C TYR A 50 -2.07 0.80 2.94
N LEU A 51 -1.46 1.47 1.97
CA LEU A 51 -0.44 2.50 2.15
C LEU A 51 -0.89 3.80 1.50
N ASP A 52 -0.60 4.92 2.16
CA ASP A 52 -0.78 6.25 1.60
C ASP A 52 0.58 6.75 1.11
N LEU A 53 0.69 6.96 -0.21
CA LEU A 53 1.95 7.25 -0.89
C LEU A 53 1.95 8.67 -1.46
N ILE A 54 3.05 9.39 -1.26
CA ILE A 54 3.29 10.73 -1.82
C ILE A 54 4.66 10.75 -2.48
N ASP A 55 4.72 11.25 -3.71
CA ASP A 55 5.98 11.44 -4.43
C ASP A 55 6.94 12.31 -3.59
N GLY A 56 8.20 11.89 -3.50
CA GLY A 56 9.23 12.49 -2.67
C GLY A 56 9.29 11.97 -1.23
N MET A 57 8.37 11.10 -0.79
CA MET A 57 8.42 10.58 0.59
C MET A 57 9.58 9.59 0.78
N ALA A 58 10.21 9.64 1.96
CA ALA A 58 11.15 8.61 2.37
C ALA A 58 10.41 7.30 2.63
N VAL A 59 10.95 6.20 2.12
CA VAL A 59 10.39 4.86 2.26
C VAL A 59 11.46 3.86 2.69
N GLN A 60 11.04 2.80 3.36
CA GLN A 60 11.88 1.64 3.66
C GLN A 60 11.26 0.41 3.01
N VAL A 61 12.05 -0.30 2.22
CA VAL A 61 11.66 -1.58 1.64
C VAL A 61 11.59 -2.63 2.76
N THR A 62 10.49 -3.38 2.81
CA THR A 62 10.21 -4.38 3.85
C THR A 62 10.40 -5.82 3.39
N GLN A 63 10.65 -6.01 2.09
CA GLN A 63 10.86 -7.33 1.47
C GLN A 63 12.13 -7.37 0.60
N ASN A 64 12.64 -8.57 0.36
CA ASN A 64 13.70 -8.74 -0.64
C ASN A 64 13.11 -8.61 -2.04
N VAL A 65 13.47 -7.55 -2.76
CA VAL A 65 12.94 -7.28 -4.12
C VAL A 65 13.94 -7.71 -5.19
N ALA A 66 15.17 -7.20 -5.10
CA ALA A 66 16.25 -7.50 -6.03
C ALA A 66 17.60 -7.37 -5.31
N THR A 67 17.91 -8.36 -4.48
CA THR A 67 19.11 -8.40 -3.65
C THR A 67 20.40 -8.26 -4.48
N ILE A 68 20.46 -8.86 -5.68
CA ILE A 68 21.59 -8.73 -6.62
C ILE A 68 21.82 -7.27 -7.04
N LYS A 69 20.76 -6.47 -7.08
CA LYS A 69 20.82 -5.04 -7.38
C LYS A 69 20.92 -4.20 -6.10
N GLY A 70 20.98 -4.80 -4.91
CA GLY A 70 21.05 -4.07 -3.64
C GLY A 70 19.73 -3.46 -3.19
N VAL A 71 18.58 -4.00 -3.64
CA VAL A 71 17.26 -3.64 -3.12
C VAL A 71 16.70 -4.80 -2.32
N ALA A 72 16.76 -4.67 -1.00
CA ALA A 72 16.40 -5.72 -0.05
C ALA A 72 15.64 -5.15 1.16
N ASN A 73 15.16 -6.02 2.05
CA ASN A 73 14.56 -5.59 3.31
C ASN A 73 15.53 -4.67 4.10
N GLY A 74 15.03 -3.52 4.56
CA GLY A 74 15.79 -2.49 5.25
C GLY A 74 16.40 -1.42 4.33
N THR A 75 16.30 -1.57 3.01
CA THR A 75 16.80 -0.57 2.06
C THR A 75 15.97 0.71 2.17
N LEU A 76 16.62 1.83 2.42
CA LEU A 76 16.01 3.16 2.43
C LEU A 76 16.04 3.76 1.03
N GLY A 77 14.98 4.46 0.66
CA GLY A 77 14.89 5.17 -0.60
C GLY A 77 13.90 6.32 -0.53
N THR A 78 13.73 6.98 -1.66
CA THR A 78 12.69 8.00 -1.87
C THR A 78 11.72 7.49 -2.92
N LEU A 79 10.42 7.58 -2.65
CA LEU A 79 9.41 7.30 -3.66
C LEU A 79 9.47 8.39 -4.74
N GLU A 80 9.76 8.03 -5.98
CA GLU A 80 9.75 8.97 -7.11
C GLU A 80 8.35 9.10 -7.68
N HIS A 81 7.72 7.97 -8.01
CA HIS A 81 6.38 7.99 -8.57
C HIS A 81 5.67 6.64 -8.44
N VAL A 82 4.34 6.67 -8.41
CA VAL A 82 3.50 5.46 -8.52
C VAL A 82 2.83 5.42 -9.90
N HIS A 83 3.13 4.39 -10.68
CA HIS A 83 2.62 4.20 -12.03
C HIS A 83 1.34 3.36 -12.02
N PHE A 84 0.33 3.87 -12.73
CA PHE A 84 -0.96 3.22 -12.91
C PHE A 84 -1.19 2.89 -14.39
N PRO A 85 -2.05 1.92 -14.71
CA PRO A 85 -2.44 1.65 -16.08
C PRO A 85 -2.99 2.92 -16.76
N PRO A 86 -2.84 3.06 -18.10
CA PRO A 86 -3.45 4.15 -18.83
C PRO A 86 -4.96 4.26 -18.56
N ASN A 87 -5.48 5.48 -18.52
CA ASN A 87 -6.89 5.80 -18.25
C ASN A 87 -7.38 5.42 -16.83
N THR A 88 -6.47 5.25 -15.87
CA THR A 88 -6.84 5.12 -14.45
C THR A 88 -7.52 6.40 -13.97
N THR A 89 -8.66 6.25 -13.30
CA THR A 89 -9.39 7.37 -12.70
C THR A 89 -9.15 7.39 -11.20
N PHE A 90 -9.19 8.60 -10.62
CA PHE A 90 -9.00 8.79 -9.18
C PHE A 90 -10.22 9.46 -8.59
N ARG A 91 -10.72 8.88 -7.50
CA ARG A 91 -11.72 9.53 -6.64
C ARG A 91 -11.06 10.08 -5.39
N LEU A 92 -11.47 11.27 -4.97
CA LEU A 92 -11.06 11.84 -3.70
C LEU A 92 -11.94 11.26 -2.58
N VAL A 93 -11.30 10.69 -1.57
CA VAL A 93 -11.97 10.09 -0.41
C VAL A 93 -11.43 10.77 0.84
N ARG A 94 -12.34 11.24 1.70
CA ARG A 94 -11.96 11.71 3.02
C ARG A 94 -11.84 10.52 3.96
N ASP A 95 -10.64 10.26 4.44
CA ASP A 95 -10.39 9.22 5.41
C ASP A 95 -10.92 9.63 6.79
N GLY A 96 -11.79 8.81 7.38
CA GLY A 96 -12.42 9.13 8.66
C GLY A 96 -11.47 9.07 9.86
N ALA A 97 -10.39 8.29 9.76
CA ALA A 97 -9.45 8.07 10.84
C ALA A 97 -8.37 9.17 10.89
N SER A 98 -7.75 9.50 9.75
CA SER A 98 -6.71 10.53 9.66
C SER A 98 -7.26 11.92 9.33
N ARG A 99 -8.54 12.03 8.93
CA ARG A 99 -9.18 13.24 8.38
C ARG A 99 -8.52 13.80 7.12
N MET A 100 -7.61 13.03 6.52
CA MET A 100 -6.93 13.40 5.27
C MET A 100 -7.81 13.12 4.06
N VAL A 101 -7.59 13.86 2.97
CA VAL A 101 -8.17 13.54 1.66
C VAL A 101 -7.14 12.74 0.88
N VAL A 102 -7.51 11.52 0.48
CA VAL A 102 -6.66 10.63 -0.31
C VAL A 102 -7.24 10.42 -1.70
N ARG A 103 -6.37 10.19 -2.68
CA ARG A 103 -6.72 9.77 -4.03
C ARG A 103 -6.79 8.25 -4.06
N LEU A 104 -7.96 7.72 -4.34
CA LEU A 104 -8.15 6.28 -4.55
C LEU A 104 -8.35 6.00 -6.03
N SER A 105 -7.48 5.16 -6.60
CA SER A 105 -7.59 4.72 -7.98
C SER A 105 -8.71 3.67 -8.15
N ASP A 106 -9.29 3.61 -9.34
CA ASP A 106 -10.20 2.53 -9.74
C ASP A 106 -9.47 1.25 -10.14
N ARG A 107 -8.15 1.33 -10.35
CA ARG A 107 -7.26 0.23 -10.73
C ARG A 107 -6.03 0.17 -9.83
N PRO A 108 -5.48 -1.01 -9.55
CA PRO A 108 -4.22 -1.11 -8.80
C PRO A 108 -3.07 -0.48 -9.61
N PRO A 109 -2.02 0.02 -8.92
CA PRO A 109 -0.80 0.45 -9.60
C PRO A 109 -0.11 -0.74 -10.28
N GLU A 110 0.59 -0.48 -11.38
CA GLU A 110 1.43 -1.48 -12.04
C GLU A 110 2.76 -1.61 -11.30
N TYR A 111 3.40 -0.47 -11.01
CA TYR A 111 4.66 -0.39 -10.28
C TYR A 111 4.82 0.97 -9.62
N ALA A 112 5.81 1.10 -8.75
CA ALA A 112 6.29 2.37 -8.25
C ALA A 112 7.78 2.46 -8.51
N ILE A 113 8.31 3.66 -8.68
CA ILE A 113 9.74 3.88 -8.84
C ILE A 113 10.28 4.40 -7.52
N LEU A 114 11.31 3.73 -7.00
CA LEU A 114 12.11 4.24 -5.88
C LEU A 114 13.43 4.76 -6.41
N ARG A 115 13.85 5.94 -5.92
CA ARG A 115 15.25 6.35 -5.98
C ARG A 115 15.98 5.77 -4.77
N VAL A 116 16.95 4.91 -5.03
CA VAL A 116 17.75 4.24 -4.01
C VAL A 116 19.22 4.62 -4.22
N PRO A 117 19.75 5.58 -3.44
CA PRO A 117 21.15 5.98 -3.52
C PRO A 117 22.03 4.82 -3.05
N ARG A 118 22.92 4.33 -3.94
CA ARG A 118 23.77 3.16 -3.67
C ARG A 118 25.18 3.39 -4.21
N PRO A 119 26.22 2.92 -3.49
CA PRO A 119 27.57 2.85 -4.05
C PRO A 119 27.56 1.91 -5.25
N HIS A 120 28.05 2.37 -6.41
CA HIS A 120 28.14 1.58 -7.66
C HIS A 120 26.79 1.09 -8.21
N ALA A 121 25.78 1.97 -8.20
CA ALA A 121 24.49 1.66 -8.81
C ALA A 121 24.65 1.28 -10.30
N VAL A 122 24.10 0.13 -10.69
CA VAL A 122 24.08 -0.35 -12.08
C VAL A 122 22.67 -0.22 -12.63
N ALA A 123 22.52 0.49 -13.75
CA ALA A 123 21.25 0.66 -14.42
C ALA A 123 20.59 -0.69 -14.73
N ILE A 124 19.27 -0.73 -14.57
CA ILE A 124 18.47 -1.93 -14.85
C ILE A 124 18.38 -2.14 -16.36
N ARG A 125 18.41 -1.05 -17.13
CA ARG A 125 18.49 -1.03 -18.59
C ARG A 125 19.33 0.17 -19.04
N ALA A 126 19.95 0.08 -20.22
CA ALA A 126 20.69 1.19 -20.79
C ALA A 126 19.80 2.43 -20.95
N GLY A 127 20.32 3.60 -20.57
CA GLY A 127 19.58 4.88 -20.63
C GLY A 127 18.64 5.16 -19.45
N VAL A 128 18.52 4.25 -18.48
CA VAL A 128 17.77 4.48 -17.24
C VAL A 128 18.73 4.94 -16.15
N ASP A 129 18.32 5.91 -15.35
CA ASP A 129 19.06 6.35 -14.16
C ASP A 129 19.34 5.14 -13.25
N PRO A 130 20.62 4.85 -12.91
CA PRO A 130 21.01 3.71 -12.09
C PRO A 130 20.40 3.67 -10.69
N GLU A 131 19.98 4.81 -10.15
CA GLU A 131 19.37 4.89 -8.83
C GLU A 131 17.87 4.60 -8.85
N LEU A 132 17.24 4.67 -10.02
CA LEU A 132 15.81 4.38 -10.17
C LEU A 132 15.56 2.89 -10.24
N PHE A 133 14.71 2.42 -9.34
CA PHE A 133 14.36 1.02 -9.22
C PHE A 133 12.84 0.84 -9.19
N PRO A 134 12.25 0.13 -10.17
CA PRO A 134 10.85 -0.22 -10.12
C PRO A 134 10.63 -1.28 -9.04
N VAL A 135 9.74 -0.96 -8.11
CA VAL A 135 9.18 -1.86 -7.12
C VAL A 135 7.72 -2.17 -7.48
N PHE A 136 7.21 -3.27 -6.94
CA PHE A 136 5.95 -3.95 -7.27
C PHE A 136 5.95 -4.72 -8.61
N PHE A 137 5.69 -6.03 -8.50
CA PHE A 137 5.06 -6.89 -9.52
C PHE A 137 4.88 -8.35 -9.03
N ALA A 138 5.44 -8.71 -7.87
CA ALA A 138 5.31 -10.04 -7.28
C ALA A 138 5.02 -9.97 -5.78
N THR A 139 3.99 -9.23 -5.38
CA THR A 139 3.56 -9.18 -3.98
C THR A 139 3.04 -10.56 -3.56
N GLU A 140 3.76 -11.23 -2.68
CA GLU A 140 3.33 -12.53 -2.17
C GLU A 140 2.27 -12.39 -1.09
N ALA A 141 1.41 -13.40 -1.01
CA ALA A 141 0.37 -13.46 -0.01
C ALA A 141 0.99 -13.80 1.34
N TYR A 142 1.13 -12.81 2.22
CA TYR A 142 1.96 -12.89 3.42
C TYR A 142 1.41 -13.88 4.46
N ALA A 143 0.28 -13.55 5.09
CA ALA A 143 -0.32 -14.37 6.13
C ALA A 143 -1.83 -14.46 5.96
N LYS A 144 -2.38 -15.64 6.26
CA LYS A 144 -3.83 -15.82 6.39
C LYS A 144 -4.26 -15.22 7.74
N ALA A 145 -5.28 -14.38 7.72
CA ALA A 145 -5.88 -13.82 8.92
C ALA A 145 -7.40 -13.98 8.90
N THR A 146 -8.00 -14.31 10.03
CA THR A 146 -9.45 -14.38 10.20
C THR A 146 -9.91 -13.20 11.03
N ILE A 147 -10.76 -12.36 10.44
CA ILE A 147 -11.26 -11.14 11.06
C ILE A 147 -12.71 -11.37 11.47
N SER A 148 -12.99 -11.27 12.77
CA SER A 148 -14.36 -11.23 13.28
C SER A 148 -14.99 -9.87 12.97
N LEU A 149 -16.10 -9.88 12.26
CA LEU A 149 -16.85 -8.68 11.90
C LEU A 149 -17.80 -8.26 13.03
N PRO A 150 -18.25 -6.99 13.05
CA PRO A 150 -19.31 -6.55 13.95
C PRO A 150 -20.55 -7.45 13.81
N ARG A 151 -21.29 -7.63 14.92
CA ARG A 151 -22.50 -8.45 14.89
C ARG A 151 -23.49 -7.85 13.89
N ALA A 152 -24.03 -8.72 13.03
CA ALA A 152 -25.16 -8.35 12.21
C ALA A 152 -26.38 -8.03 13.11
N PRO A 153 -27.38 -7.26 12.63
CA PRO A 153 -28.56 -6.91 13.40
C PRO A 153 -29.32 -8.11 13.98
N ASN A 154 -29.20 -9.29 13.34
CA ASN A 154 -29.76 -10.55 13.80
C ASN A 154 -28.93 -11.27 14.89
N GLY A 155 -27.86 -10.64 15.39
CA GLY A 155 -26.96 -11.19 16.40
C GLY A 155 -25.95 -12.22 15.88
N GLN A 156 -26.00 -12.57 14.59
CA GLN A 156 -25.11 -13.57 14.02
C GLN A 156 -23.67 -13.06 13.99
N ARG A 157 -22.77 -13.86 14.57
CA ARG A 157 -21.33 -13.68 14.41
C ARG A 157 -20.92 -14.24 13.08
N TRP A 158 -20.09 -13.49 12.37
CA TRP A 158 -19.49 -13.96 11.13
C TRP A 158 -18.10 -13.35 11.00
N SER A 159 -17.26 -14.03 10.22
CA SER A 159 -15.87 -13.67 10.05
C SER A 159 -15.48 -13.77 8.59
N VAL A 160 -14.60 -12.88 8.16
CA VAL A 160 -13.95 -12.96 6.85
C VAL A 160 -12.54 -13.50 7.02
N THR A 161 -12.17 -14.47 6.19
CA THR A 161 -10.77 -14.88 6.07
C THR A 161 -10.14 -14.07 4.95
N VAL A 162 -9.05 -13.36 5.28
CA VAL A 162 -8.27 -12.57 4.33
C VAL A 162 -6.86 -13.13 4.22
N ARG A 163 -6.22 -12.86 3.08
CA ARG A 163 -4.80 -13.13 2.87
C ARG A 163 -4.21 -11.99 2.04
N PRO A 164 -4.00 -10.81 2.64
CA PRO A 164 -3.53 -9.64 1.91
C PRO A 164 -2.15 -9.89 1.30
N GLN A 165 -1.94 -9.40 0.08
CA GLN A 165 -0.61 -9.36 -0.49
C GLN A 165 0.17 -8.20 0.13
N GLN A 166 1.39 -8.48 0.58
CA GLN A 166 2.25 -7.46 1.17
C GLN A 166 2.77 -6.54 0.06
N LEU A 167 2.61 -5.25 0.28
CA LEU A 167 3.24 -4.21 -0.53
C LEU A 167 4.75 -4.18 -0.15
N PRO A 168 5.71 -4.27 -1.11
CA PRO A 168 7.16 -4.26 -0.87
C PRO A 168 7.65 -3.15 0.04
#